data_AF-A0A4U9WJU8-F1
#
_entry.id   AF-A0A4U9WJU8-F1
#
_cell.length_a   1.000
_cell.length_b   1.000
_cell.length_c   1.000
_cell.angle_alpha   90.00
_cell.angle_beta   90.00
_cell.angle_gamma   90.00
#
_symmetry.space_group_name_H-M   'P 1'
#
loop_
_entity.id
_entity.type
_entity.pdbx_description
1 polymer ?
#
loop_
_entity_poly.entity_id
_entity_poly.type
_entity_poly.pdbx_seq_one_letter_code
_entity_poly.pdbx_strand_id
1 'polypeptide(L)'
;MNKVKSLSQQNLSLLLAIYIGIFLNLSVFYRRFDSFAHGIQGIKVVSALTEVIAIVLFTFFIMRLVSLGGRLFYRIVASLLVLISVAASYYMTFFNVVIGYGIIVSVMTTDIDLSKEVVGLNFVLWMIVVSALPLLCIWSNNLRDTLIEQMKTPGQRIKPLLIMLAVVALVWLPLRTLDKEQSAQEKITNIDLPSYGGVVAHSYLPSNWLSALGLFAYTRYDESSDAANMFDPSKNFTYVAPEGIDDTYVVFIIGETTRWDHMGILGYERDTTPKLSQEKNLVAFRGESCDTSTKLSLRCMFVREHGTSDNPQRTLKEQNIFAVLKELGFSSELFAMQSEVWFYNNTDVDNYSFREMIASEKRNDGKSGGRYAVSG
;
A
#
# COMPACT_ATOMS: atom_id res chain seq x y z
N MET A 1 -40.62 1.58 6.11
CA MET A 1 -40.02 2.09 4.86
C MET A 1 -39.93 3.63 4.74
N ASN A 2 -40.72 4.44 5.47
CA ASN A 2 -40.64 5.91 5.37
C ASN A 2 -39.40 6.55 6.04
N LYS A 3 -38.85 5.97 7.11
CA LYS A 3 -37.65 6.51 7.80
C LYS A 3 -36.37 6.48 6.95
N VAL A 4 -36.18 5.47 6.10
CA VAL A 4 -34.99 5.36 5.23
C VAL A 4 -35.00 6.42 4.12
N LYS A 5 -36.18 6.77 3.61
CA LYS A 5 -36.36 7.80 2.56
C LYS A 5 -36.06 9.23 3.06
N SER A 6 -36.07 9.46 4.38
CA SER A 6 -35.91 10.77 5.01
C SER A 6 -34.60 10.94 5.78
N LEU A 7 -33.68 9.98 5.71
CA LEU A 7 -32.37 10.11 6.36
C LEU A 7 -31.60 11.27 5.76
N SER A 8 -31.05 12.15 6.60
CA SER A 8 -30.11 13.17 6.15
C SER A 8 -28.90 12.52 5.49
N GLN A 9 -28.27 13.22 4.55
CA GLN A 9 -27.08 12.74 3.86
C GLN A 9 -25.95 12.41 4.86
N GLN A 10 -25.82 13.19 5.94
CA GLN A 10 -24.88 12.92 7.03
C GLN A 10 -25.15 11.57 7.71
N ASN A 11 -26.40 11.26 8.05
CA ASN A 11 -26.73 10.00 8.71
C ASN A 11 -26.54 8.81 7.78
N LEU A 12 -26.83 8.97 6.49
CA LEU A 12 -26.54 7.95 5.49
C LEU A 12 -25.03 7.74 5.35
N SER A 13 -24.22 8.79 5.28
CA SER A 13 -22.76 8.67 5.25
C SER A 13 -22.21 7.95 6.49
N LEU A 14 -22.76 8.21 7.68
CA LEU A 14 -22.37 7.51 8.90
C LEU A 14 -22.76 6.03 8.86
N LEU A 15 -23.96 5.71 8.37
CA LEU A 15 -24.41 4.32 8.22
C LEU A 15 -23.51 3.55 7.24
N LEU A 16 -23.18 4.15 6.10
CA LEU A 16 -22.25 3.56 5.12
C LEU A 16 -20.83 3.46 5.68
N ALA A 17 -20.41 4.42 6.51
CA ALA A 17 -19.10 4.39 7.15
C ALA A 17 -18.98 3.26 8.17
N ILE A 18 -20.04 3.01 8.96
CA ILE A 18 -20.13 1.84 9.84
C ILE A 18 -20.15 0.56 9.01
N TYR A 19 -20.91 0.55 7.90
CA TYR A 19 -20.99 -0.60 7.01
C TYR A 19 -19.62 -1.02 6.47
N ILE A 20 -18.92 -0.09 5.81
CA ILE A 20 -17.61 -0.37 5.20
C ILE A 20 -16.55 -0.52 6.29
N GLY A 21 -16.50 0.43 7.23
CA GLY A 21 -15.45 0.51 8.24
C GLY A 21 -15.47 -0.67 9.23
N ILE A 22 -16.66 -1.20 9.57
CA ILE A 22 -16.80 -2.32 10.51
C ILE A 22 -17.13 -3.63 9.79
N PHE A 23 -18.27 -3.71 9.10
CA PHE A 23 -18.76 -4.99 8.59
C PHE A 23 -17.89 -5.58 7.47
N LEU A 24 -17.45 -4.75 6.52
CA LEU A 24 -16.59 -5.23 5.43
C LEU A 24 -15.15 -5.55 5.90
N ASN A 25 -14.72 -4.98 7.03
CA ASN A 25 -13.41 -5.22 7.64
C ASN A 25 -13.43 -6.29 8.74
N LEU A 26 -14.56 -6.94 9.01
CA LEU A 26 -14.70 -7.86 10.14
C LEU A 26 -13.68 -9.01 10.10
N SER A 27 -13.42 -9.56 8.92
CA SER A 27 -12.40 -10.61 8.71
C SER A 27 -10.99 -10.10 9.03
N VAL A 28 -10.69 -8.84 8.73
CA VAL A 28 -9.40 -8.21 9.03
C VAL A 28 -9.24 -8.03 10.54
N PHE A 29 -10.26 -7.47 11.21
CA PHE A 29 -10.24 -7.29 12.66
C PHE A 29 -10.11 -8.61 13.40
N TYR A 30 -10.87 -9.63 12.98
CA TYR A 30 -10.79 -10.96 13.58
C TYR A 30 -9.36 -11.48 13.55
N ARG A 31 -8.67 -11.39 12.41
CA ARG A 31 -7.28 -11.87 12.28
C ARG A 31 -6.29 -11.03 13.08
N ARG A 32 -6.37 -9.70 12.94
CA ARG A 32 -5.42 -8.77 13.56
C ARG A 32 -5.53 -8.81 15.09
N PHE A 33 -6.74 -9.04 15.60
CA PHE A 33 -7.02 -9.11 17.04
C PHE A 33 -7.18 -10.55 17.56
N ASP A 34 -6.88 -11.59 16.77
CA ASP A 34 -6.87 -12.99 17.24
C ASP A 34 -5.78 -13.22 18.29
N SER A 35 -4.69 -12.45 18.20
CA SER A 35 -3.56 -12.47 19.12
C SER A 35 -3.87 -11.95 20.53
N PHE A 36 -5.09 -11.46 20.79
CA PHE A 36 -5.58 -11.13 22.14
C PHE A 36 -5.86 -12.37 23.01
N ALA A 37 -5.92 -13.57 22.42
CA ALA A 37 -6.12 -14.82 23.15
C ALA A 37 -5.00 -15.11 24.18
N HIS A 38 -3.82 -14.49 24.04
CA HIS A 38 -2.66 -14.73 24.93
C HIS A 38 -2.50 -13.68 26.06
N GLY A 39 -3.51 -12.84 26.29
CA GLY A 39 -3.57 -11.91 27.42
C GLY A 39 -4.07 -10.52 27.05
N ILE A 40 -5.04 -10.01 27.82
CA ILE A 40 -5.60 -8.67 27.65
C ILE A 40 -4.65 -7.65 28.28
N GLN A 41 -3.72 -7.12 27.49
CA GLN A 41 -3.01 -5.90 27.84
C GLN A 41 -3.91 -4.71 27.47
N GLY A 42 -4.20 -3.82 28.43
CA GLY A 42 -5.11 -2.69 28.21
C GLY A 42 -4.71 -1.81 27.02
N ILE A 43 -3.41 -1.68 26.76
CA ILE A 43 -2.86 -0.93 25.62
C ILE A 43 -3.31 -1.52 24.28
N LYS A 44 -3.34 -2.86 24.14
CA LYS A 44 -3.80 -3.50 22.90
C LYS A 44 -5.28 -3.23 22.66
N VAL A 45 -6.11 -3.25 23.70
CA VAL A 45 -7.55 -2.97 23.56
C VAL A 45 -7.77 -1.53 23.10
N VAL A 46 -7.01 -0.59 23.66
CA VAL A 46 -7.05 0.82 23.25
C VAL A 46 -6.61 0.99 21.80
N SER A 47 -5.55 0.30 21.37
CA SER A 47 -5.06 0.38 19.99
C SER A 47 -6.07 -0.20 18.99
N ALA A 48 -6.70 -1.34 19.31
CA ALA A 48 -7.77 -1.94 18.51
C ALA A 48 -9.00 -1.03 18.38
N LEU A 49 -9.49 -0.46 19.49
CA LEU A 49 -10.58 0.51 19.46
C LEU A 49 -10.23 1.75 18.63
N THR A 50 -8.98 2.21 18.75
CA THR A 50 -8.49 3.36 17.98
C THR A 50 -8.51 3.08 16.49
N GLU A 51 -8.06 1.90 16.05
CA GLU A 51 -8.11 1.50 14.63
C GLU A 51 -9.55 1.44 14.09
N VAL A 52 -10.47 0.82 14.83
CA VAL A 52 -11.88 0.71 14.44
C VAL A 52 -12.53 2.10 14.33
N ILE A 53 -12.31 2.98 15.31
CA ILE A 53 -12.83 4.34 15.29
C ILE A 53 -12.21 5.12 14.12
N ALA A 54 -10.90 4.99 13.92
CA ALA A 54 -10.18 5.69 12.85
C ALA A 54 -10.74 5.33 11.47
N ILE A 55 -10.96 4.05 11.17
CA ILE A 55 -11.43 3.64 9.85
C ILE A 55 -12.90 4.05 9.59
N VAL A 56 -13.75 4.00 10.61
CA VAL A 56 -15.14 4.48 10.50
C VAL A 56 -15.16 5.99 10.27
N LEU A 57 -14.40 6.75 11.04
CA LEU A 57 -14.31 8.21 10.89
C LEU A 57 -13.68 8.61 9.55
N PHE A 58 -12.65 7.91 9.10
CA PHE A 58 -12.05 8.10 7.78
C PHE A 58 -13.06 7.83 6.65
N THR A 59 -13.79 6.71 6.73
CA THR A 59 -14.82 6.39 5.72
C THR A 59 -15.93 7.43 5.71
N PHE A 60 -16.37 7.88 6.89
CA PHE A 60 -17.35 8.96 7.03
C PHE A 60 -16.85 10.26 6.39
N PHE A 61 -15.58 10.61 6.63
CA PHE A 61 -14.94 11.77 6.03
C PHE A 61 -14.95 11.70 4.50
N ILE A 62 -14.53 10.58 3.90
CA ILE A 62 -14.56 10.38 2.45
C ILE A 62 -15.98 10.49 1.90
N MET A 63 -16.96 9.83 2.52
CA MET A 63 -18.37 9.93 2.09
C MET A 63 -18.89 11.37 2.17
N ARG A 64 -18.48 12.14 3.19
CA ARG A 64 -18.84 13.56 3.30
C ARG A 64 -18.16 14.42 2.25
N LEU A 65 -16.90 14.17 1.91
CA LEU A 65 -16.23 14.86 0.80
C LEU A 65 -16.93 14.60 -0.53
N VAL A 66 -17.30 13.35 -0.82
CA VAL A 66 -18.06 12.99 -2.03
C VAL A 66 -19.39 13.77 -2.10
N SER A 67 -20.00 14.11 -0.96
CA SER A 67 -21.22 14.92 -0.92
C SER A 67 -21.07 16.34 -1.48
N LEU A 68 -19.84 16.83 -1.66
CA LEU A 68 -19.59 18.14 -2.29
C LEU A 68 -20.05 18.17 -3.75
N GLY A 69 -20.02 17.04 -4.46
CA GLY A 69 -20.44 16.95 -5.86
C GLY A 69 -21.96 16.97 -6.08
N GLY A 70 -22.75 17.11 -5.03
CA GLY A 70 -24.22 17.10 -5.10
C GLY A 70 -24.83 15.69 -5.12
N ARG A 71 -26.16 15.62 -5.30
CA ARG A 71 -26.93 14.39 -5.04
C ARG A 71 -26.65 13.26 -6.02
N LEU A 72 -26.62 13.55 -7.33
CA LEU A 72 -26.39 12.54 -8.36
C LEU A 72 -24.95 11.99 -8.29
N PHE A 73 -23.97 12.89 -8.18
CA PHE A 73 -22.57 12.52 -8.01
C PHE A 73 -22.37 11.65 -6.77
N TYR A 74 -22.98 12.03 -5.64
CA TYR A 74 -22.91 11.21 -4.42
C TYR A 74 -23.49 9.82 -4.63
N ARG A 75 -24.64 9.67 -5.29
CA ARG A 75 -25.22 8.33 -5.55
C ARG A 75 -24.28 7.45 -6.35
N ILE A 76 -23.69 7.98 -7.41
CA ILE A 76 -22.80 7.22 -8.31
C ILE A 76 -21.51 6.85 -7.57
N VAL A 77 -20.81 7.84 -7.01
CA VAL A 77 -19.51 7.62 -6.39
C VAL A 77 -19.61 6.82 -5.10
N ALA A 78 -20.63 7.04 -4.27
CA ALA A 78 -20.83 6.20 -3.07
C ALA A 78 -21.18 4.76 -3.44
N SER A 79 -21.94 4.53 -4.53
CA SER A 79 -22.22 3.17 -5.02
C SER A 79 -20.94 2.49 -5.49
N LEU A 80 -20.09 3.19 -6.26
CA LEU A 80 -18.78 2.67 -6.69
C LEU A 80 -17.87 2.36 -5.51
N LEU A 81 -17.76 3.26 -4.53
CA LEU A 81 -16.93 3.08 -3.34
C LEU A 81 -17.39 1.84 -2.55
N VAL A 82 -18.71 1.66 -2.38
CA VAL A 82 -19.28 0.45 -1.76
C VAL A 82 -18.94 -0.78 -2.59
N LEU A 83 -19.20 -0.78 -3.90
CA LEU A 83 -18.97 -1.95 -4.75
C LEU A 83 -17.50 -2.38 -4.79
N ILE A 84 -16.57 -1.43 -4.94
CA ILE A 84 -15.13 -1.71 -4.90
C ILE A 84 -14.74 -2.25 -3.51
N SER A 85 -15.28 -1.68 -2.43
CA SER A 85 -15.00 -2.17 -1.08
C SER A 85 -15.58 -3.56 -0.82
N VAL A 86 -16.74 -3.92 -1.40
CA VAL A 86 -17.32 -5.27 -1.32
C VAL A 86 -16.50 -6.28 -2.13
N ALA A 87 -16.02 -5.88 -3.30
CA ALA A 87 -15.11 -6.71 -4.09
C ALA A 87 -13.82 -6.95 -3.31
N ALA A 88 -13.18 -5.89 -2.82
CA ALA A 88 -11.97 -5.97 -2.01
C ALA A 88 -12.17 -6.79 -0.73
N SER A 89 -13.32 -6.67 -0.05
CA SER A 89 -13.60 -7.48 1.15
C SER A 89 -13.70 -8.98 0.86
N TYR A 90 -14.13 -9.37 -0.34
CA TYR A 90 -14.09 -10.76 -0.79
C TYR A 90 -12.66 -11.29 -0.86
N TYR A 91 -11.76 -10.56 -1.55
CA TYR A 91 -10.35 -10.91 -1.64
C TYR A 91 -9.70 -11.01 -0.26
N MET A 92 -9.98 -10.03 0.61
CA MET A 92 -9.45 -10.01 1.97
C MET A 92 -9.98 -11.15 2.82
N THR A 93 -11.23 -11.57 2.66
CA THR A 93 -11.87 -12.59 3.50
C THR A 93 -11.53 -14.01 3.07
N PHE A 94 -11.62 -14.32 1.77
CA PHE A 94 -11.45 -15.68 1.27
C PHE A 94 -9.99 -16.01 0.93
N PHE A 95 -9.22 -15.05 0.41
CA PHE A 95 -7.84 -15.28 -0.03
C PHE A 95 -6.80 -14.76 0.96
N ASN A 96 -7.22 -14.06 2.02
CA ASN A 96 -6.33 -13.45 3.02
C ASN A 96 -5.29 -12.48 2.44
N VAL A 97 -5.64 -11.82 1.35
CA VAL A 97 -4.76 -10.90 0.63
C VAL A 97 -4.94 -9.46 1.13
N VAL A 98 -3.83 -8.71 1.19
CA VAL A 98 -3.84 -7.25 1.40
C VAL A 98 -3.96 -6.56 0.05
N ILE A 99 -4.85 -5.57 -0.06
CA ILE A 99 -5.03 -4.80 -1.30
C ILE A 99 -3.90 -3.77 -1.44
N GLY A 100 -2.79 -4.20 -2.03
CA GLY A 100 -1.60 -3.39 -2.31
C GLY A 100 -1.51 -2.89 -3.76
N TYR A 101 -0.34 -2.35 -4.12
CA TYR A 101 -0.07 -1.79 -5.45
C TYR A 101 -0.27 -2.81 -6.58
N GLY A 102 0.36 -3.99 -6.50
CA GLY A 102 0.28 -5.01 -7.57
C GLY A 102 -1.14 -5.43 -7.93
N ILE A 103 -2.02 -5.62 -6.94
CA ILE A 103 -3.42 -6.01 -7.20
C ILE A 103 -4.16 -4.92 -7.97
N ILE A 104 -3.93 -3.65 -7.63
CA ILE A 104 -4.52 -2.54 -8.37
C ILE A 104 -3.95 -2.47 -9.80
N VAL A 105 -2.64 -2.66 -9.97
CA VAL A 105 -2.01 -2.73 -11.30
C VAL A 105 -2.64 -3.83 -12.12
N SER A 106 -2.67 -5.08 -11.64
CA SER A 106 -3.24 -6.23 -12.36
C SER A 106 -4.69 -6.00 -12.77
N VAL A 107 -5.51 -5.39 -11.91
CA VAL A 107 -6.91 -5.05 -12.24
C VAL A 107 -6.99 -3.93 -13.28
N MET A 108 -6.13 -2.91 -13.19
CA MET A 108 -6.14 -1.77 -14.12
C MET A 108 -5.54 -2.08 -15.48
N THR A 109 -4.54 -2.95 -15.55
CA THR A 109 -3.91 -3.41 -16.80
C THR A 109 -4.65 -4.60 -17.42
N THR A 110 -5.71 -5.10 -16.76
CA THR A 110 -6.50 -6.25 -17.20
C THR A 110 -5.61 -7.48 -17.38
N ASP A 111 -4.82 -7.81 -16.38
CA ASP A 111 -4.16 -9.12 -16.36
C ASP A 111 -5.23 -10.21 -16.18
N ILE A 112 -5.46 -10.93 -17.28
CA ILE A 112 -6.62 -11.80 -17.49
C ILE A 112 -6.52 -13.06 -16.63
N ASP A 113 -5.30 -13.51 -16.31
CA ASP A 113 -5.07 -14.80 -15.68
C ASP A 113 -5.35 -14.73 -14.17
N LEU A 114 -4.89 -13.68 -13.49
CA LEU A 114 -5.17 -13.47 -12.06
C LEU A 114 -6.66 -13.20 -11.77
N SER A 115 -7.32 -12.47 -12.67
CA SER A 115 -8.69 -11.97 -12.45
C SER A 115 -9.76 -13.01 -12.77
N LYS A 116 -9.53 -13.91 -13.74
CA LYS A 116 -10.54 -14.92 -14.14
C LYS A 116 -10.67 -16.06 -13.16
N GLU A 117 -9.58 -16.50 -12.53
CA GLU A 117 -9.63 -17.61 -11.56
C GLU A 117 -10.41 -17.26 -10.30
N VAL A 118 -10.48 -15.96 -9.95
CA VAL A 118 -11.15 -15.48 -8.74
C VAL A 118 -12.62 -15.14 -8.96
N VAL A 119 -13.02 -14.79 -10.19
CA VAL A 119 -14.40 -14.43 -10.56
C VAL A 119 -15.24 -15.70 -10.78
N GLY A 120 -15.57 -16.37 -9.69
CA GLY A 120 -16.51 -17.50 -9.64
C GLY A 120 -17.94 -17.11 -9.26
N LEU A 121 -18.84 -18.10 -9.21
CA LEU A 121 -20.22 -17.92 -8.74
C LEU A 121 -20.29 -17.33 -7.33
N ASN A 122 -19.37 -17.75 -6.44
CA ASN A 122 -19.27 -17.24 -5.06
C ASN A 122 -18.98 -15.75 -5.01
N PHE A 123 -18.11 -15.25 -5.90
CA PHE A 123 -17.81 -13.82 -6.00
C PHE A 123 -19.06 -13.02 -6.42
N VAL A 124 -19.79 -13.50 -7.43
CA VAL A 124 -21.03 -12.84 -7.89
C VAL A 124 -22.10 -12.83 -6.80
N LEU A 125 -22.31 -13.95 -6.11
CA LEU A 125 -23.25 -14.04 -5.00
C LEU A 125 -22.85 -13.10 -3.85
N TRP A 126 -21.57 -13.06 -3.50
CA TRP A 126 -21.04 -12.12 -2.51
C TRP A 126 -21.31 -10.67 -2.90
N MET A 127 -20.95 -10.30 -4.13
CA MET A 127 -21.20 -8.95 -4.65
C MET A 127 -22.67 -8.57 -4.57
N ILE A 128 -23.60 -9.43 -4.98
CA ILE A 128 -25.04 -9.15 -4.94
C ILE A 128 -25.54 -9.03 -3.50
N VAL A 129 -25.30 -10.04 -2.67
CA VAL A 129 -25.88 -10.12 -1.31
C VAL A 129 -25.32 -9.01 -0.41
N VAL A 130 -23.99 -8.80 -0.47
CA VAL A 130 -23.29 -7.86 0.41
C VAL A 130 -23.45 -6.42 -0.09
N SER A 131 -23.64 -6.15 -1.39
CA SER A 131 -23.91 -4.78 -1.87
C SER A 131 -25.40 -4.40 -1.86
N ALA A 132 -26.34 -5.35 -1.82
CA ALA A 132 -27.76 -5.07 -1.93
C ALA A 132 -28.26 -4.06 -0.89
N LEU A 133 -27.98 -4.29 0.39
CA LEU A 133 -28.42 -3.41 1.47
C LEU A 133 -27.88 -1.97 1.35
N PRO A 134 -26.56 -1.73 1.25
CA PRO A 134 -26.03 -0.36 1.15
C PRO A 134 -26.47 0.35 -0.13
N LEU A 135 -26.58 -0.35 -1.27
CA LEU A 135 -27.07 0.23 -2.52
C LEU A 135 -28.54 0.63 -2.42
N LEU A 136 -29.39 -0.22 -1.83
CA LEU A 136 -30.79 0.14 -1.56
C LEU A 136 -30.90 1.37 -0.67
N CYS A 137 -30.05 1.50 0.36
CA CYS A 137 -30.00 2.68 1.21
C CYS A 137 -29.57 3.96 0.46
N ILE A 138 -28.63 3.86 -0.47
CA ILE A 138 -28.16 5.00 -1.28
C ILE A 138 -29.25 5.48 -2.25
N TRP A 139 -29.86 4.54 -2.99
CA TRP A 139 -30.78 4.87 -4.08
C TRP A 139 -32.21 5.16 -3.60
N SER A 140 -32.63 4.58 -2.48
CA SER A 140 -33.95 4.84 -1.91
C SER A 140 -34.03 6.15 -1.13
N ASN A 141 -32.90 6.79 -0.82
CA ASN A 141 -32.83 8.01 -0.03
C ASN A 141 -32.92 9.27 -0.91
N ASN A 142 -33.67 10.27 -0.46
CA ASN A 142 -33.80 11.58 -1.12
C ASN A 142 -32.57 12.48 -0.97
N LEU A 143 -31.60 12.11 -0.12
CA LEU A 143 -30.32 12.81 0.11
C LEU A 143 -30.51 14.28 0.46
N ARG A 144 -31.21 14.55 1.57
CA ARG A 144 -31.39 15.91 2.10
C ARG A 144 -30.14 16.39 2.81
N ASP A 145 -29.88 17.69 2.78
CA ASP A 145 -28.80 18.37 3.48
C ASP A 145 -27.40 17.88 3.05
N THR A 146 -27.16 17.90 1.72
CA THR A 146 -25.83 17.63 1.18
C THR A 146 -24.81 18.63 1.72
N LEU A 147 -23.54 18.23 1.79
CA LEU A 147 -22.47 19.12 2.27
C LEU A 147 -22.41 20.43 1.46
N ILE A 148 -22.63 20.37 0.14
CA ILE A 148 -22.69 21.57 -0.71
C ILE A 148 -23.89 22.48 -0.37
N GLU A 149 -25.08 21.93 -0.08
CA GLU A 149 -26.25 22.71 0.35
C GLU A 149 -26.01 23.39 1.72
N GLN A 150 -25.39 22.67 2.66
CA GLN A 150 -25.02 23.21 3.98
C GLN A 150 -23.95 24.31 3.87
N MET A 151 -22.98 24.15 2.94
CA MET A 151 -21.96 25.17 2.69
C MET A 151 -22.51 26.40 1.95
N LYS A 152 -23.56 26.26 1.14
CA LYS A 152 -24.18 27.40 0.46
C LYS A 152 -25.07 28.21 1.41
N THR A 153 -25.76 27.55 2.34
CA THR A 153 -26.68 28.18 3.30
C THR A 153 -25.93 29.10 4.30
N PRO A 154 -26.21 30.41 4.35
CA PRO A 154 -25.62 31.32 5.33
C PRO A 154 -25.94 30.88 6.77
N GLY A 155 -24.96 30.91 7.67
CA GLY A 155 -25.12 30.51 9.08
C GLY A 155 -24.96 29.00 9.36
N GLN A 156 -25.05 28.13 8.35
CA GLN A 156 -24.84 26.68 8.52
C GLN A 156 -23.44 26.19 8.11
N ARG A 157 -22.59 27.07 7.56
CA ARG A 157 -21.28 26.71 6.96
C ARG A 157 -20.24 26.23 7.98
N ILE A 158 -20.26 26.81 9.18
CA ILE A 158 -19.25 26.56 10.21
C ILE A 158 -19.41 25.15 10.78
N LYS A 159 -20.64 24.71 11.00
CA LYS A 159 -20.94 23.40 11.61
C LYS A 159 -20.34 22.20 10.84
N PRO A 160 -20.58 22.01 9.52
CA PRO A 160 -19.99 20.89 8.79
C PRO A 160 -18.47 21.02 8.67
N LEU A 161 -17.93 22.24 8.56
CA LEU A 161 -16.49 22.45 8.53
C LEU A 161 -15.84 22.05 9.86
N LEU A 162 -16.41 22.45 11.01
CA LEU A 162 -15.97 22.02 12.33
C LEU A 162 -16.08 20.50 12.51
N ILE A 163 -17.16 19.87 12.03
CA ILE A 163 -17.30 18.41 12.06
C ILE A 163 -16.18 17.74 11.25
N MET A 164 -15.90 18.23 10.04
CA MET A 164 -14.85 17.65 9.20
C MET A 164 -13.46 17.83 9.82
N LEU A 165 -13.16 19.01 10.38
CA LEU A 165 -11.91 19.25 11.12
C LEU A 165 -11.80 18.38 12.38
N ALA A 166 -12.89 18.23 13.13
CA ALA A 166 -12.92 17.36 14.30
C ALA A 166 -12.68 15.90 13.92
N VAL A 167 -13.26 15.43 12.82
CA VAL A 167 -13.03 14.08 12.30
C VAL A 167 -11.57 13.88 11.93
N VAL A 168 -10.96 14.83 11.21
CA VAL A 168 -9.51 14.77 10.89
C VAL A 168 -8.67 14.72 12.16
N ALA A 169 -8.96 15.57 13.15
CA ALA A 169 -8.23 15.58 14.42
C ALA A 169 -8.41 14.27 15.20
N LEU A 170 -9.62 13.71 15.25
CA LEU A 170 -9.93 12.46 15.94
C LEU A 170 -9.33 11.22 15.27
N VAL A 171 -9.06 11.27 13.96
CA VAL A 171 -8.33 10.20 13.27
C VAL A 171 -6.83 10.39 13.45
N TRP A 172 -6.34 11.60 13.19
CA TRP A 172 -4.89 11.87 13.13
C TRP A 172 -4.22 11.86 14.51
N LEU A 173 -4.84 12.46 15.53
CA LEU A 173 -4.21 12.60 16.84
C LEU A 173 -3.96 11.24 17.51
N PRO A 174 -4.94 10.31 17.61
CA PRO A 174 -4.72 9.01 18.24
C PRO A 174 -3.76 8.11 17.44
N LEU A 175 -3.84 8.12 16.11
CA LEU A 175 -2.90 7.36 15.28
C LEU A 175 -1.48 7.90 15.43
N ARG A 176 -1.31 9.22 15.50
CA ARG A 176 0.00 9.84 15.71
C ARG A 176 0.56 9.58 17.11
N THR A 177 -0.28 9.47 18.14
CA THR A 177 0.19 9.09 19.48
C THR A 177 0.69 7.65 19.51
N LEU A 178 -0.04 6.71 18.89
CA LEU A 178 0.37 5.32 18.78
C LEU A 178 1.65 5.16 17.95
N ASP A 179 1.76 5.91 16.85
CA ASP A 179 2.97 5.94 16.01
C ASP A 179 4.19 6.44 16.81
N LYS A 180 4.04 7.50 17.61
CA LYS A 180 5.11 7.99 18.50
C LYS A 180 5.50 6.98 19.58
N GLU A 181 4.54 6.29 20.19
CA GLU A 181 4.80 5.25 21.18
C GLU A 181 5.56 4.08 20.56
N GLN A 182 5.16 3.67 19.35
CA GLN A 182 5.84 2.63 18.59
C GLN A 182 7.27 3.04 18.23
N SER A 183 7.50 4.26 17.74
CA SER A 183 8.85 4.78 17.47
C SER A 183 9.70 4.94 18.74
N ALA A 184 9.08 5.17 19.90
CA ALA A 184 9.82 5.18 21.17
C ALA A 184 10.29 3.76 21.55
N GLN A 185 9.46 2.75 21.33
CA GLN A 185 9.82 1.34 21.55
C GLN A 185 10.88 0.85 20.55
N GLU A 186 10.80 1.28 19.29
CA GLU A 186 11.83 1.03 18.28
C GLU A 186 13.22 1.50 18.77
N LYS A 187 13.31 2.72 19.30
CA LYS A 187 14.58 3.26 19.84
C LYS A 187 15.10 2.48 21.05
N ILE A 188 14.22 1.94 21.88
CA ILE A 188 14.60 1.14 23.06
C ILE A 188 15.06 -0.25 22.64
N THR A 189 14.32 -0.87 21.70
CA THR A 189 14.56 -2.25 21.28
C THR A 189 15.60 -2.38 20.18
N ASN A 190 15.99 -1.28 19.52
CA ASN A 190 16.82 -1.25 18.32
C ASN A 190 16.28 -2.17 17.21
N ILE A 191 14.96 -2.33 17.14
CA ILE A 191 14.29 -3.08 16.08
C ILE A 191 13.45 -2.10 15.29
N ASP A 192 13.81 -1.92 14.02
CA ASP A 192 13.05 -1.10 13.09
C ASP A 192 11.62 -1.65 12.91
N LEU A 193 10.64 -0.77 13.05
CA LEU A 193 9.21 -1.09 13.02
C LEU A 193 8.52 -0.24 11.94
N PRO A 194 7.51 -0.78 11.23
CA PRO A 194 6.74 -0.02 10.25
C PRO A 194 6.00 1.15 10.92
N SER A 195 5.63 2.19 10.16
CA SER A 195 4.73 3.23 10.71
C SER A 195 3.37 2.63 11.07
N TYR A 196 2.88 2.92 12.28
CA TYR A 196 1.59 2.42 12.75
C TYR A 196 0.45 2.92 11.85
N GLY A 197 0.45 4.22 11.54
CA GLY A 197 -0.54 4.83 10.67
C GLY A 197 -0.50 4.28 9.24
N GLY A 198 0.70 4.00 8.72
CA GLY A 198 0.89 3.37 7.42
C GLY A 198 0.29 1.97 7.35
N VAL A 199 0.58 1.13 8.37
CA VAL A 199 0.00 -0.22 8.46
C VAL A 199 -1.54 -0.14 8.50
N VAL A 200 -2.12 0.75 9.32
CA VAL A 200 -3.58 0.92 9.39
C VAL A 200 -4.16 1.35 8.03
N ALA A 201 -3.51 2.28 7.32
CA ALA A 201 -3.96 2.75 6.02
C ALA A 201 -4.02 1.62 4.98
N HIS A 202 -3.03 0.71 4.97
CA HIS A 202 -2.98 -0.42 4.05
C HIS A 202 -3.76 -1.67 4.51
N SER A 203 -4.16 -1.74 5.79
CA SER A 203 -4.86 -2.90 6.34
C SER A 203 -6.37 -2.91 6.07
N TYR A 204 -7.02 -1.74 6.00
CA TYR A 204 -8.47 -1.65 6.10
C TYR A 204 -9.16 -0.99 4.89
N LEU A 205 -10.41 -1.37 4.65
CA LEU A 205 -11.30 -0.76 3.66
C LEU A 205 -11.90 0.55 4.19
N PRO A 206 -12.04 1.60 3.35
CA PRO A 206 -11.60 1.68 1.96
C PRO A 206 -10.17 2.24 1.81
N SER A 207 -9.45 2.50 2.92
CA SER A 207 -8.15 3.20 2.87
C SER A 207 -7.09 2.43 2.10
N ASN A 208 -7.10 1.09 2.15
CA ASN A 208 -6.13 0.23 1.50
C ASN A 208 -6.13 0.39 -0.02
N TRP A 209 -7.26 0.12 -0.68
CA TRP A 209 -7.37 0.24 -2.13
C TRP A 209 -7.34 1.70 -2.58
N LEU A 210 -7.81 2.65 -1.77
CA LEU A 210 -7.67 4.08 -2.07
C LEU A 210 -6.20 4.52 -2.08
N SER A 211 -5.41 4.06 -1.11
CA SER A 211 -3.98 4.36 -1.04
C SER A 211 -3.20 3.72 -2.18
N ALA A 212 -3.48 2.45 -2.50
CA ALA A 212 -2.87 1.75 -3.61
C ALA A 212 -3.26 2.36 -4.97
N LEU A 213 -4.53 2.76 -5.14
CA LEU A 213 -4.99 3.47 -6.33
C LEU A 213 -4.35 4.86 -6.47
N GLY A 214 -4.24 5.60 -5.37
CA GLY A 214 -3.55 6.89 -5.37
C GLY A 214 -2.08 6.75 -5.74
N LEU A 215 -1.43 5.70 -5.24
CA LEU A 215 -0.05 5.37 -5.57
C LEU A 215 0.11 5.00 -7.05
N PHE A 216 -0.79 4.17 -7.61
CA PHE A 216 -0.84 3.86 -9.04
C PHE A 216 -1.08 5.09 -9.92
N ALA A 217 -2.01 5.97 -9.53
CA ALA A 217 -2.25 7.19 -10.30
C ALA A 217 -1.03 8.12 -10.27
N TYR A 218 -0.34 8.19 -9.12
CA TYR A 218 0.89 8.96 -8.98
C TYR A 218 2.02 8.37 -9.82
N THR A 219 2.26 7.05 -9.76
CA THR A 219 3.32 6.39 -10.54
C THR A 219 3.10 6.57 -12.04
N ARG A 220 1.88 6.35 -12.52
CA ARG A 220 1.55 6.53 -13.95
C ARG A 220 1.75 7.96 -14.43
N TYR A 221 1.47 8.95 -13.59
CA TYR A 221 1.69 10.34 -13.92
C TYR A 221 3.19 10.66 -14.00
N ASP A 222 3.95 10.26 -12.98
CA ASP A 222 5.40 10.48 -12.87
C ASP A 222 6.18 9.78 -14.00
N GLU A 223 5.90 8.48 -14.21
CA GLU A 223 6.49 7.66 -15.29
C GLU A 223 6.29 8.30 -16.67
N SER A 224 5.08 8.78 -16.97
CA SER A 224 4.77 9.36 -18.28
C SER A 224 5.56 10.65 -18.58
N SER A 225 5.98 11.37 -17.54
CA SER A 225 6.74 12.61 -17.67
C SER A 225 8.25 12.36 -17.72
N ASP A 226 8.74 11.43 -16.90
CA ASP A 226 10.18 11.18 -16.75
C ASP A 226 10.70 10.22 -17.83
N ALA A 227 10.00 9.11 -18.12
CA ALA A 227 10.48 8.09 -19.06
C ALA A 227 10.53 8.59 -20.51
N ALA A 228 9.65 9.53 -20.89
CA ALA A 228 9.61 10.10 -22.23
C ALA A 228 10.85 10.96 -22.58
N ASN A 229 11.59 11.44 -21.57
CA ASN A 229 12.74 12.32 -21.74
C ASN A 229 14.09 11.63 -21.48
N MET A 230 14.08 10.38 -21.02
CA MET A 230 15.29 9.63 -20.69
C MET A 230 15.76 8.77 -21.85
N PHE A 231 17.08 8.60 -21.96
CA PHE A 231 17.67 7.67 -22.90
C PHE A 231 17.22 6.24 -22.56
N ASP A 232 16.79 5.49 -23.56
CA ASP A 232 16.25 4.15 -23.39
C ASP A 232 17.27 3.10 -23.90
N PRO A 233 17.94 2.35 -23.01
CA PRO A 233 18.94 1.38 -23.43
C PRO A 233 18.35 0.20 -24.23
N SER A 234 17.13 -0.25 -23.96
CA SER A 234 16.55 -1.41 -24.66
C SER A 234 16.35 -1.15 -26.15
N LYS A 235 16.06 0.11 -26.52
CA LYS A 235 15.90 0.53 -27.93
C LYS A 235 17.22 0.87 -28.63
N ASN A 236 18.28 1.14 -27.87
CA ASN A 236 19.56 1.61 -28.41
C ASN A 236 20.68 0.54 -28.36
N PHE A 237 20.46 -0.57 -27.67
CA PHE A 237 21.39 -1.69 -27.59
C PHE A 237 20.71 -2.99 -28.02
N THR A 238 21.52 -3.91 -28.54
CA THR A 238 21.05 -5.24 -28.93
C THR A 238 21.32 -6.23 -27.80
N TYR A 239 20.26 -6.86 -27.30
CA TYR A 239 20.34 -7.91 -26.30
C TYR A 239 20.05 -9.26 -26.96
N VAL A 240 21.00 -10.20 -26.85
CA VAL A 240 20.85 -11.55 -27.40
C VAL A 240 20.77 -12.52 -26.23
N ALA A 241 19.59 -13.12 -26.06
CA ALA A 241 19.39 -14.17 -25.07
C ALA A 241 20.20 -15.43 -25.43
N PRO A 242 20.91 -16.05 -24.48
CA PRO A 242 21.42 -17.40 -24.66
C PRO A 242 20.28 -18.41 -24.88
N GLU A 243 20.56 -19.54 -25.54
CA GLU A 243 19.58 -20.62 -25.64
C GLU A 243 19.27 -21.24 -24.27
N GLY A 244 17.99 -21.51 -24.00
CA GLY A 244 17.55 -22.24 -22.80
C GLY A 244 17.42 -21.41 -21.52
N ILE A 245 17.27 -20.08 -21.63
CA ILE A 245 17.14 -19.20 -20.46
C ILE A 245 15.70 -19.00 -19.96
N ASP A 246 14.70 -19.62 -20.59
CA ASP A 246 13.29 -19.36 -20.34
C ASP A 246 12.86 -19.61 -18.87
N ASP A 247 13.57 -20.49 -18.16
CA ASP A 247 13.35 -20.81 -16.73
C ASP A 247 14.36 -20.13 -15.78
N THR A 248 14.87 -18.95 -16.13
CA THR A 248 15.89 -18.25 -15.33
C THR A 248 15.26 -17.34 -14.27
N TYR A 249 15.59 -17.60 -13.00
CA TYR A 249 15.22 -16.75 -11.87
C TYR A 249 16.43 -16.00 -11.33
N VAL A 250 16.33 -14.68 -11.23
CA VAL A 250 17.36 -13.83 -10.66
C VAL A 250 16.83 -13.20 -9.38
N VAL A 251 17.50 -13.46 -8.26
CA VAL A 251 17.21 -12.80 -6.99
C VAL A 251 18.29 -11.75 -6.74
N PHE A 252 17.90 -10.48 -6.77
CA PHE A 252 18.80 -9.37 -6.47
C PHE A 252 18.57 -8.85 -5.04
N ILE A 253 19.53 -9.09 -4.16
CA ILE A 253 19.47 -8.67 -2.76
C ILE A 253 20.23 -7.35 -2.60
N ILE A 254 19.49 -6.28 -2.37
CA ILE A 254 20.07 -4.96 -2.09
C ILE A 254 20.36 -4.87 -0.59
N GLY A 255 21.63 -4.95 -0.24
CA GLY A 255 22.10 -4.71 1.12
C GLY A 255 22.01 -3.23 1.51
N GLU A 256 21.98 -2.96 2.81
CA GLU A 256 22.09 -1.60 3.35
C GLU A 256 23.56 -1.32 3.75
N THR A 257 23.81 -0.64 4.87
CA THR A 257 25.11 -0.11 5.36
C THR A 257 26.24 -1.13 5.62
N THR A 258 26.18 -2.33 5.02
CA THR A 258 27.22 -3.36 5.12
C THR A 258 28.48 -2.91 4.39
N ARG A 259 29.63 -3.03 5.06
CA ARG A 259 30.94 -2.69 4.50
C ARG A 259 31.78 -3.95 4.32
N TRP A 260 32.46 -4.03 3.18
CA TRP A 260 33.25 -5.21 2.81
C TRP A 260 34.39 -5.51 3.79
N ASP A 261 34.95 -4.48 4.44
CA ASP A 261 36.07 -4.58 5.38
C ASP A 261 35.70 -5.27 6.71
N HIS A 262 34.40 -5.50 6.95
CA HIS A 262 33.87 -6.20 8.12
C HIS A 262 33.23 -7.56 7.77
N MET A 263 33.47 -8.08 6.57
CA MET A 263 32.98 -9.39 6.13
C MET A 263 34.06 -10.46 6.31
N GLY A 264 33.79 -11.50 7.10
CA GLY A 264 34.73 -12.61 7.36
C GLY A 264 35.22 -13.27 6.08
N ILE A 265 34.32 -13.51 5.12
CA ILE A 265 34.65 -14.10 3.81
C ILE A 265 35.62 -13.24 2.97
N LEU A 266 35.80 -11.95 3.30
CA LEU A 266 36.73 -11.03 2.63
C LEU A 266 38.01 -10.76 3.44
N GLY A 267 38.21 -11.49 4.55
CA GLY A 267 39.43 -11.48 5.37
C GLY A 267 39.33 -10.72 6.69
N TYR A 268 38.12 -10.39 7.16
CA TYR A 268 37.92 -9.77 8.48
C TYR A 268 38.25 -10.76 9.61
N GLU A 269 38.86 -10.27 10.70
CA GLU A 269 39.35 -11.12 11.81
C GLU A 269 38.24 -11.92 12.51
N ARG A 270 37.01 -11.39 12.52
CA ARG A 270 35.83 -12.10 13.08
C ARG A 270 35.06 -12.76 11.95
N ASP A 271 34.62 -14.00 12.18
CA ASP A 271 33.73 -14.69 11.25
C ASP A 271 32.29 -14.13 11.34
N THR A 272 32.05 -13.06 10.58
CA THR A 272 30.74 -12.41 10.46
C THR A 272 29.86 -13.02 9.37
N THR A 273 30.38 -13.94 8.58
CA THR A 273 29.68 -14.56 7.43
C THR A 273 29.76 -16.10 7.46
N PRO A 274 29.49 -16.77 8.60
CA PRO A 274 29.74 -18.21 8.78
C PRO A 274 28.84 -19.11 7.92
N LYS A 275 27.67 -18.60 7.51
CA LYS A 275 26.75 -19.33 6.62
C LYS A 275 27.18 -19.22 5.17
N LEU A 276 27.55 -18.01 4.74
CA LEU A 276 28.01 -17.76 3.37
C LEU A 276 29.29 -18.53 3.04
N SER A 277 30.21 -18.68 4.00
CA SER A 277 31.45 -19.46 3.80
C SER A 277 31.23 -20.96 3.55
N GLN A 278 30.02 -21.49 3.78
CA GLN A 278 29.66 -22.89 3.55
C GLN A 278 29.03 -23.12 2.17
N GLU A 279 28.71 -22.06 1.43
CA GLU A 279 28.03 -22.14 0.14
C GLU A 279 29.00 -22.54 -0.98
N LYS A 280 28.69 -23.65 -1.68
CA LYS A 280 29.64 -24.34 -2.58
C LYS A 280 29.98 -23.61 -3.88
N ASN A 281 29.23 -22.58 -4.25
CA ASN A 281 29.42 -21.81 -5.49
C ASN A 281 29.40 -20.30 -5.25
N LEU A 282 29.80 -19.87 -4.04
CA LEU A 282 29.81 -18.46 -3.70
C LEU A 282 31.07 -17.77 -4.24
N VAL A 283 30.86 -16.69 -4.99
CA VAL A 283 31.92 -15.77 -5.38
C VAL A 283 31.74 -14.47 -4.60
N ALA A 284 32.79 -14.03 -3.91
CA ALA A 284 32.78 -12.82 -3.10
C ALA A 284 33.72 -11.78 -3.71
N PHE A 285 33.21 -10.56 -3.89
CA PHE A 285 33.96 -9.43 -4.44
C PHE A 285 34.08 -8.32 -3.39
N ARG A 286 35.21 -7.62 -3.40
CA ARG A 286 35.32 -6.30 -2.76
C ARG A 286 34.68 -5.29 -3.72
N GLY A 287 33.82 -4.44 -3.20
CA GLY A 287 33.09 -3.44 -3.99
C GLY A 287 33.15 -2.06 -3.34
N GLU A 288 33.12 -1.04 -4.18
CA GLU A 288 32.95 0.36 -3.79
C GLU A 288 31.58 0.83 -4.27
N SER A 289 30.87 1.57 -3.43
CA SER A 289 29.55 2.09 -3.76
C SER A 289 29.67 3.33 -4.63
N CYS A 290 28.70 3.53 -5.54
CA CYS A 290 28.67 4.73 -6.39
C CYS A 290 28.36 6.00 -5.59
N ASP A 291 27.75 5.89 -4.41
CA ASP A 291 27.54 6.98 -3.45
C ASP A 291 27.59 6.44 -2.00
N THR A 292 27.55 7.31 -1.01
CA THR A 292 27.49 6.93 0.42
C THR A 292 26.08 7.09 1.02
N SER A 293 25.17 7.74 0.29
CA SER A 293 23.75 7.83 0.64
C SER A 293 22.95 6.75 -0.06
N THR A 294 22.06 6.05 0.66
CA THR A 294 21.15 5.02 0.11
C THR A 294 20.36 5.55 -1.08
N LYS A 295 19.74 6.73 -0.93
CA LYS A 295 18.94 7.36 -1.98
C LYS A 295 19.74 7.64 -3.25
N LEU A 296 20.97 8.13 -3.12
CA LEU A 296 21.83 8.45 -4.25
C LEU A 296 22.43 7.18 -4.87
N SER A 297 22.75 6.19 -4.05
CA SER A 297 23.26 4.89 -4.49
C SER A 297 22.22 4.15 -5.33
N LEU A 298 20.95 4.14 -4.90
CA LEU A 298 19.85 3.56 -5.67
C LEU A 298 19.65 4.24 -7.02
N ARG A 299 20.01 5.52 -7.18
CA ARG A 299 19.96 6.20 -8.48
C ARG A 299 21.04 5.71 -9.44
N CYS A 300 22.27 5.55 -8.95
CA CYS A 300 23.40 5.23 -9.82
C CYS A 300 23.61 3.73 -10.07
N MET A 301 23.26 2.84 -9.13
CA MET A 301 23.59 1.41 -9.27
C MET A 301 22.76 0.66 -10.32
N PHE A 302 21.63 1.23 -10.74
CA PHE A 302 20.70 0.59 -11.69
C PHE A 302 20.70 1.21 -13.08
N VAL A 303 21.60 2.16 -13.32
CA VAL A 303 21.87 2.69 -14.64
C VAL A 303 23.30 2.33 -15.02
N ARG A 304 23.63 2.44 -16.29
CA ARG A 304 24.97 2.21 -16.80
C ARG A 304 25.91 3.31 -16.29
N GLU A 305 27.21 3.07 -16.48
CA GLU A 305 28.21 4.09 -16.23
C GLU A 305 27.88 5.37 -17.00
N HIS A 306 27.93 6.52 -16.33
CA HIS A 306 27.48 7.84 -16.83
C HIS A 306 25.97 8.00 -17.11
N GLY A 307 25.14 7.02 -16.72
CA GLY A 307 23.68 7.12 -16.74
C GLY A 307 23.10 8.14 -15.77
N THR A 308 23.95 8.74 -14.92
CA THR A 308 23.60 9.87 -14.04
C THR A 308 24.36 11.14 -14.42
N SER A 309 23.80 12.29 -14.08
CA SER A 309 24.50 13.59 -14.14
C SER A 309 25.51 13.73 -13.00
N ASP A 310 26.64 14.37 -13.28
CA ASP A 310 27.66 14.75 -12.28
C ASP A 310 27.21 15.98 -11.49
N ASN A 311 26.05 15.87 -10.84
CA ASN A 311 25.49 16.88 -9.96
C ASN A 311 25.24 16.29 -8.57
N PRO A 312 25.06 17.12 -7.52
CA PRO A 312 24.84 16.63 -6.17
C PRO A 312 23.59 15.74 -5.98
N GLN A 313 22.68 15.75 -6.96
CA GLN A 313 21.43 14.98 -6.92
C GLN A 313 21.48 13.69 -7.74
N ARG A 314 22.59 13.42 -8.45
CA ARG A 314 22.74 12.32 -9.41
C ARG A 314 21.50 12.13 -10.29
N THR A 315 21.09 13.20 -10.98
CA THR A 315 19.91 13.18 -11.85
C THR A 315 20.05 12.10 -12.92
N LEU A 316 19.07 11.22 -13.04
CA LEU A 316 19.02 10.15 -14.05
C LEU A 316 18.96 10.75 -15.45
N LYS A 317 19.71 10.18 -16.38
CA LYS A 317 19.71 10.52 -17.82
C LYS A 317 19.15 9.41 -18.69
N GLU A 318 19.04 8.20 -18.13
CA GLU A 318 18.58 7.02 -18.83
C GLU A 318 17.63 6.22 -17.94
N GLN A 319 16.85 5.37 -18.60
CA GLN A 319 16.00 4.39 -17.93
C GLN A 319 16.86 3.36 -17.20
N ASN A 320 16.35 2.86 -16.08
CA ASN A 320 17.04 1.85 -15.28
C ASN A 320 17.00 0.46 -15.94
N ILE A 321 17.82 -0.43 -15.41
CA ILE A 321 17.94 -1.81 -15.88
C ILE A 321 16.62 -2.60 -15.81
N PHE A 322 15.72 -2.26 -14.90
CA PHE A 322 14.44 -2.99 -14.75
C PHE A 322 13.51 -2.73 -15.93
N ALA A 323 13.45 -1.50 -16.43
CA ALA A 323 12.72 -1.18 -17.66
C ALA A 323 13.26 -1.99 -18.86
N VAL A 324 14.58 -2.14 -18.95
CA VAL A 324 15.22 -2.95 -20.00
C VAL A 324 14.85 -4.43 -19.84
N LEU A 325 14.94 -4.99 -18.63
CA LEU A 325 14.58 -6.38 -18.37
C LEU A 325 13.11 -6.67 -18.70
N LYS A 326 12.23 -5.72 -18.41
CA LYS A 326 10.81 -5.81 -18.75
C LYS A 326 10.58 -5.84 -20.26
N GLU A 327 11.26 -4.98 -21.02
CA GLU A 327 11.20 -5.03 -22.49
C GLU A 327 11.76 -6.35 -23.06
N LEU A 328 12.68 -7.00 -22.34
CA LEU A 328 13.19 -8.34 -22.69
C LEU A 328 12.27 -9.49 -22.25
N GLY A 329 11.13 -9.20 -21.63
CA GLY A 329 10.12 -10.19 -21.24
C GLY A 329 10.29 -10.77 -19.83
N PHE A 330 11.19 -10.22 -19.00
CA PHE A 330 11.26 -10.60 -17.60
C PHE A 330 10.10 -9.99 -16.82
N SER A 331 9.49 -10.78 -15.95
CA SER A 331 8.66 -10.26 -14.87
C SER A 331 9.52 -9.92 -13.66
N SER A 332 9.16 -8.87 -12.93
CA SER A 332 9.89 -8.39 -11.77
C SER A 332 8.98 -8.09 -10.59
N GLU A 333 9.40 -8.60 -9.43
CA GLU A 333 8.76 -8.33 -8.14
C GLU A 333 9.77 -7.68 -7.19
N LEU A 334 9.35 -6.60 -6.53
CA LEU A 334 10.20 -5.86 -5.60
C LEU A 334 9.67 -5.96 -4.18
N PHE A 335 10.54 -6.41 -3.28
CA PHE A 335 10.24 -6.51 -1.86
C PHE A 335 11.17 -5.64 -1.06
N ALA A 336 10.63 -4.63 -0.39
CA ALA A 336 11.40 -3.64 0.31
C ALA A 336 11.03 -3.56 1.80
N MET A 337 12.04 -3.72 2.64
CA MET A 337 11.94 -3.38 4.07
C MET A 337 12.26 -1.91 4.35
N GLN A 338 12.51 -1.13 3.31
CA GLN A 338 12.74 0.31 3.38
C GLN A 338 11.54 1.06 2.79
N SER A 339 11.42 2.33 3.14
CA SER A 339 10.33 3.19 2.67
C SER A 339 10.79 4.13 1.54
N GLU A 340 11.61 3.65 0.60
CA GLU A 340 12.07 4.40 -0.57
C GLU A 340 11.05 4.32 -1.74
N VAL A 341 9.78 4.62 -1.46
CA VAL A 341 8.66 4.47 -2.40
C VAL A 341 8.89 5.23 -3.72
N TRP A 342 9.58 6.38 -3.65
CA TRP A 342 9.95 7.14 -4.86
C TRP A 342 10.79 6.32 -5.84
N PHE A 343 11.68 5.44 -5.35
CA PHE A 343 12.52 4.60 -6.19
C PHE A 343 11.71 3.45 -6.77
N TYR A 344 10.90 2.78 -5.94
CA TYR A 344 10.07 1.65 -6.38
C TYR A 344 9.06 2.05 -7.46
N ASN A 345 8.56 3.28 -7.38
CA ASN A 345 7.69 3.85 -8.40
C ASN A 345 8.38 4.03 -9.75
N ASN A 346 9.71 4.15 -9.77
CA ASN A 346 10.47 4.44 -10.98
C ASN A 346 11.13 3.18 -11.56
N THR A 347 11.03 2.02 -10.90
CA THR A 347 11.61 0.75 -11.37
C THR A 347 10.73 -0.01 -12.36
N ASP A 348 9.53 0.48 -12.69
CA ASP A 348 8.58 -0.17 -13.63
C ASP A 348 8.38 -1.67 -13.36
N VAL A 349 8.36 -2.07 -12.09
CA VAL A 349 8.17 -3.47 -11.68
C VAL A 349 6.71 -3.88 -11.80
N ASP A 350 6.43 -5.17 -11.97
CA ASP A 350 5.06 -5.67 -12.10
C ASP A 350 4.31 -5.60 -10.77
N ASN A 351 5.03 -5.86 -9.68
CA ASN A 351 4.52 -5.73 -8.33
C ASN A 351 5.62 -5.24 -7.38
N TYR A 352 5.22 -4.47 -6.38
CA TYR A 352 6.08 -4.24 -5.23
C TYR A 352 5.30 -4.22 -3.92
N SER A 353 5.97 -4.67 -2.87
CA SER A 353 5.49 -4.58 -1.49
C SER A 353 6.58 -3.93 -0.65
N PHE A 354 6.25 -2.83 0.01
CA PHE A 354 7.16 -2.12 0.91
C PHE A 354 6.76 -2.34 2.37
N ARG A 355 7.62 -1.91 3.29
CA ARG A 355 7.56 -2.27 4.71
C ARG A 355 6.17 -2.21 5.34
N GLU A 356 5.43 -1.11 5.15
CA GLU A 356 4.09 -0.95 5.73
C GLU A 356 3.05 -1.91 5.11
N MET A 357 3.16 -2.21 3.81
CA MET A 357 2.31 -3.21 3.14
C MET A 357 2.67 -4.63 3.60
N ILE A 358 3.95 -4.99 3.61
CA ILE A 358 4.44 -6.31 4.08
C ILE A 358 4.00 -6.55 5.52
N ALA A 359 4.13 -5.54 6.38
CA ALA A 359 3.72 -5.63 7.78
C ALA A 359 2.21 -5.72 7.99
N SER A 360 1.40 -5.26 7.03
CA SER A 360 -0.06 -5.39 7.10
C SER A 360 -0.57 -6.79 6.73
N GLU A 361 0.29 -7.67 6.22
CA GLU A 361 -0.07 -9.04 5.88
C GLU A 361 -0.23 -9.92 7.12
N LYS A 362 -1.24 -10.80 7.08
CA LYS A 362 -1.59 -11.70 8.20
C LYS A 362 -0.39 -12.48 8.77
N ARG A 363 0.48 -13.01 7.91
CA ARG A 363 1.63 -13.83 8.33
C ARG A 363 2.70 -13.03 9.09
N ASN A 364 2.61 -11.71 9.05
CA ASN A 364 3.56 -10.77 9.62
C ASN A 364 3.01 -10.09 10.88
N ASP A 365 1.75 -10.38 11.25
CA ASP A 365 1.14 -9.89 12.49
C ASP A 365 1.99 -10.25 13.72
N GLY A 366 2.35 -9.24 14.51
CA GLY A 366 3.12 -9.38 15.74
C GLY A 366 4.61 -9.71 15.55
N LYS A 367 5.12 -9.74 14.32
CA LYS A 367 6.54 -9.91 14.04
C LYS A 367 7.27 -8.57 14.07
N SER A 368 8.56 -8.61 14.39
CA SER A 368 9.45 -7.45 14.43
C SER A 368 10.26 -7.36 13.13
N GLY A 369 10.65 -6.14 12.71
CA GLY A 369 11.28 -5.77 11.41
C GLY A 369 12.08 -6.85 10.66
N GLY A 370 13.01 -7.52 11.34
CA GLY A 370 13.89 -8.52 10.73
C GLY A 370 13.30 -9.93 10.52
N ARG A 371 12.02 -10.16 10.78
CA ARG A 371 11.38 -11.50 10.69
C ARG A 371 10.15 -11.55 9.78
N TYR A 372 9.92 -10.51 8.98
CA TYR A 372 8.80 -10.53 8.04
C TYR A 372 9.04 -11.53 6.92
N ALA A 373 8.02 -12.33 6.64
CA ALA A 373 7.98 -13.21 5.50
C ALA A 373 7.39 -12.45 4.31
N VAL A 374 7.93 -12.71 3.12
CA VAL A 374 7.48 -12.11 1.87
C VAL A 374 7.07 -13.22 0.90
N SER A 375 6.09 -12.98 0.03
CA SER A 375 5.54 -13.95 -0.93
C SER A 375 5.90 -13.40 -2.28
N GLY A 376 6.69 -14.17 -3.02
CA GLY A 376 6.58 -14.15 -4.47
C GLY A 376 5.65 -15.24 -4.95
#